data_AF-A0A6I4T733-F1
#
_entry.id   AF-A0A6I4T733-F1
#
_cell.length_a   1.000
_cell.length_b   1.000
_cell.length_c   1.000
_cell.angle_alpha   90.00
_cell.angle_beta   90.00
_cell.angle_gamma   90.00
#
_symmetry.space_group_name_H-M   'P 1'
#
loop_
_entity.id
_entity.type
_entity.pdbx_description
1 polymer ?
#
loop_
_entity_poly.entity_id
_entity_poly.type
_entity_poly.pdbx_seq_one_letter_code
_entity_poly.pdbx_strand_id
1 'polypeptide(L)'
;MAPPRKDLAKDREGDDSVAVTRRAFIRYLQGIWPNSADVSPADLSVEVSDKQFLATAVDLQDAGLIMYEAIVFGAQPFPVVNQVMLTRKGQLLKFND
;
A
#
# COMPACT_ATOMS: atom_id res chain seq x y z
N MET A 1 -6.70 25.38 -33.27
CA MET A 1 -5.73 24.70 -32.40
C MET A 1 -6.27 24.80 -30.98
N ALA A 2 -6.83 23.73 -30.42
CA ALA A 2 -7.39 23.73 -29.07
C ALA A 2 -6.25 23.58 -28.04
N PRO A 3 -6.32 24.21 -26.85
CA PRO A 3 -5.29 24.07 -25.83
C PRO A 3 -5.32 22.65 -25.25
N PRO A 4 -4.18 22.10 -24.82
CA PRO A 4 -4.15 20.79 -24.16
C PRO A 4 -4.88 20.89 -22.82
N ARG A 5 -5.79 19.93 -22.55
CA ARG A 5 -6.52 19.81 -21.29
C ARG A 5 -5.53 19.53 -20.16
N LYS A 6 -5.42 20.45 -19.19
CA LYS A 6 -4.55 20.33 -18.01
C LYS A 6 -4.98 19.21 -17.05
N ASP A 7 -6.17 18.68 -17.28
CA ASP A 7 -6.89 17.78 -16.37
C ASP A 7 -6.30 16.36 -16.39
N LEU A 8 -5.74 15.92 -17.53
CA LEU A 8 -5.19 14.57 -17.71
C LEU A 8 -3.88 14.29 -16.96
N ALA A 9 -3.11 15.33 -16.60
CA ALA A 9 -1.82 15.16 -15.96
C ALA A 9 -1.96 14.88 -14.45
N LYS A 10 -2.98 15.48 -13.81
CA LYS A 10 -3.20 15.39 -12.37
C LYS A 10 -3.75 14.02 -11.94
N ASP A 11 -4.54 13.39 -12.81
CA ASP A 11 -5.08 12.06 -12.57
C ASP A 11 -4.00 10.97 -12.65
N ARG A 12 -3.01 11.12 -13.54
CA ARG A 12 -1.89 10.17 -13.68
C ARG A 12 -0.95 10.16 -12.49
N GLU A 13 -0.64 11.34 -11.96
CA GLU A 13 0.28 11.48 -10.82
C GLU A 13 -0.29 10.86 -9.53
N GLY A 14 -1.62 10.95 -9.34
CA GLY A 14 -2.32 10.28 -8.24
C GLY A 14 -2.36 8.75 -8.39
N ASP A 15 -2.59 8.26 -9.61
CA ASP A 15 -2.69 6.83 -9.91
C ASP A 15 -1.33 6.11 -9.79
N ASP A 16 -0.25 6.77 -10.25
CA ASP A 16 1.12 6.28 -10.13
C ASP A 16 1.56 6.16 -8.66
N SER A 17 1.20 7.15 -7.83
CA SER A 17 1.55 7.14 -6.40
C SER A 17 0.87 5.97 -5.66
N VAL A 18 -0.39 5.68 -5.95
CA VAL A 18 -1.11 4.54 -5.35
C VAL A 18 -0.51 3.21 -5.79
N ALA A 19 -0.18 3.07 -7.08
CA ALA A 19 0.48 1.87 -7.60
C ALA A 19 1.85 1.63 -6.95
N VAL A 20 2.62 2.69 -6.71
CA VAL A 20 3.91 2.63 -6.00
C VAL A 20 3.72 2.17 -4.56
N THR A 21 2.77 2.74 -3.81
CA THR A 21 2.49 2.32 -2.42
C THR A 21 2.04 0.86 -2.35
N ARG A 22 1.12 0.43 -3.23
CA ARG A 22 0.67 -0.98 -3.30
C ARG A 22 1.85 -1.92 -3.52
N ARG A 23 2.74 -1.58 -4.45
CA ARG A 23 3.94 -2.37 -4.73
C ARG A 23 4.86 -2.44 -3.51
N ALA A 24 5.13 -1.31 -2.87
CA ALA A 24 5.97 -1.25 -1.67
C ALA A 24 5.42 -2.14 -0.55
N PHE A 25 4.10 -2.08 -0.31
CA PHE A 25 3.43 -2.90 0.70
C PHE A 25 3.60 -4.40 0.45
N ILE A 26 3.30 -4.85 -0.78
CA ILE A 26 3.43 -6.26 -1.13
C ILE A 26 4.88 -6.73 -1.07
N ARG A 27 5.84 -5.91 -1.55
CA ARG A 27 7.27 -6.26 -1.47
C ARG A 27 7.75 -6.39 -0.03
N TYR A 28 7.36 -5.46 0.84
CA TYR A 28 7.67 -5.54 2.26
C TYR A 28 7.18 -6.88 2.84
N LEU A 29 5.91 -7.22 2.62
CA LEU A 29 5.32 -8.46 3.13
C LEU A 29 5.93 -9.73 2.49
N GLN A 30 6.35 -9.67 1.22
CA GLN A 30 7.08 -10.77 0.57
C GLN A 30 8.43 -11.04 1.23
N GLY A 31 9.13 -9.99 1.70
CA GLY A 31 10.41 -10.10 2.39
C GLY A 31 10.33 -10.77 3.76
N ILE A 32 9.18 -10.71 4.44
CA ILE A 32 8.97 -11.28 5.79
C ILE A 32 8.17 -12.59 5.79
N TRP A 33 7.59 -12.97 4.65
CA TRP A 33 6.82 -14.21 4.52
C TRP A 33 7.66 -15.43 4.95
N PRO A 34 7.11 -16.41 5.70
CA PRO A 34 5.69 -16.66 6.00
C PRO A 34 5.13 -15.95 7.23
N ASN A 35 5.86 -15.00 7.82
CA ASN A 35 5.42 -14.35 9.06
C ASN A 35 4.44 -13.19 8.79
N SER A 36 3.68 -12.82 9.83
CA SER A 36 2.99 -11.53 9.91
C SER A 36 3.90 -10.45 10.49
N ALA A 37 3.55 -9.18 10.27
CA ALA A 37 4.19 -8.05 10.93
C ALA A 37 3.20 -6.91 11.21
N ASP A 38 3.52 -6.09 12.18
CA ASP A 38 2.90 -4.78 12.33
C ASP A 38 3.57 -3.83 11.33
N VAL A 39 2.78 -3.18 10.48
CA VAL A 39 3.30 -2.34 9.38
C VAL A 39 2.90 -0.89 9.62
N SER A 40 3.88 0.00 9.48
CA SER A 40 3.71 1.44 9.50
C SER A 40 4.16 2.07 8.17
N PRO A 41 3.84 3.34 7.90
CA PRO A 41 4.38 4.07 6.74
C PRO A 41 5.91 4.01 6.63
N ALA A 42 6.63 4.02 7.76
CA ALA A 42 8.10 4.04 7.78
C ALA A 42 8.74 2.72 7.32
N ASP A 43 7.98 1.62 7.37
CA ASP A 43 8.43 0.30 6.91
C ASP A 43 8.42 0.19 5.37
N LEU A 44 7.57 0.99 4.73
CA LEU A 44 7.51 1.05 3.28
C LEU A 44 8.67 1.93 2.80
N SER A 45 9.56 1.39 1.97
CA SER A 45 10.72 2.13 1.42
C SER A 45 10.34 3.21 0.38
N VAL A 46 9.22 3.90 0.59
CA VAL A 46 8.65 4.95 -0.23
C VAL A 46 8.01 6.01 0.67
N GLU A 47 8.09 7.27 0.30
CA GLU A 47 7.35 8.32 1.00
C GLU A 47 5.85 8.16 0.76
N VAL A 48 5.08 7.98 1.84
CA VAL A 48 3.63 7.80 1.78
C VAL A 48 2.96 8.56 2.91
N SER A 49 1.88 9.27 2.60
CA SER A 49 1.05 9.90 3.64
C SER A 49 0.25 8.86 4.41
N ASP A 50 -0.06 9.14 5.69
CA ASP A 50 -0.92 8.28 6.50
C ASP A 50 -2.22 7.92 5.78
N LYS A 51 -2.91 8.91 5.19
CA LYS A 51 -4.15 8.69 4.46
C LYS A 51 -3.98 7.68 3.31
N GLN A 52 -2.90 7.81 2.53
CA GLN A 52 -2.64 6.94 1.39
C GLN A 52 -2.20 5.53 1.82
N PHE A 53 -1.39 5.44 2.88
CA PHE A 53 -0.99 4.18 3.48
C PHE A 53 -2.21 3.34 3.88
N LEU A 54 -3.16 3.98 4.56
CA LEU A 54 -4.39 3.33 5.03
C LEU A 54 -5.34 2.96 3.91
N ALA A 55 -5.56 3.88 2.97
CA ALA A 55 -6.36 3.60 1.80
C ALA A 55 -5.79 2.41 1.03
N THR A 56 -4.47 2.32 0.92
CA THR A 56 -3.77 1.20 0.29
C THR A 56 -3.95 -0.10 1.08
N ALA A 57 -3.84 -0.08 2.40
CA ALA A 57 -4.04 -1.28 3.23
C ALA A 57 -5.46 -1.85 3.07
N VAL A 58 -6.48 -0.98 3.09
CA VAL A 58 -7.89 -1.37 2.88
C VAL A 58 -8.08 -1.92 1.46
N ASP A 59 -7.60 -1.21 0.44
CA ASP A 59 -7.70 -1.61 -0.96
C ASP A 59 -6.99 -2.95 -1.26
N LEU A 60 -5.85 -3.22 -0.62
CA LEU A 60 -5.17 -4.52 -0.73
C LEU A 60 -5.95 -5.66 -0.04
N GLN A 61 -6.59 -5.38 1.10
CA GLN A 61 -7.43 -6.36 1.80
C GLN A 61 -8.71 -6.65 1.00
N ASP A 62 -9.37 -5.62 0.48
CA ASP A 62 -10.57 -5.73 -0.36
C ASP A 62 -10.26 -6.50 -1.65
N ALA A 63 -9.07 -6.29 -2.22
CA ALA A 63 -8.57 -7.09 -3.34
C ALA A 63 -8.21 -8.54 -2.97
N GLY A 64 -8.26 -8.90 -1.68
CA GLY A 64 -7.93 -10.21 -1.15
C GLY A 64 -6.44 -10.54 -1.22
N LEU A 65 -5.55 -9.54 -1.28
CA LEU A 65 -4.10 -9.72 -1.40
C LEU A 65 -3.40 -9.83 -0.04
N ILE A 66 -3.94 -9.13 0.97
CA ILE A 66 -3.44 -9.17 2.34
C ILE A 66 -4.58 -9.47 3.31
N MET A 67 -4.20 -9.89 4.51
CA MET A 67 -5.05 -10.00 5.69
C MET A 67 -4.34 -9.28 6.83
N TYR A 68 -5.09 -8.60 7.68
CA TYR A 68 -4.59 -7.98 8.91
C TYR A 68 -5.63 -8.11 10.02
N GLU A 69 -5.18 -7.96 11.27
CA GLU A 69 -6.06 -8.06 12.44
C GLU A 69 -6.82 -6.75 12.69
N ALA A 70 -6.10 -5.63 12.73
CA ALA A 70 -6.67 -4.32 12.98
C ALA A 70 -5.85 -3.20 12.35
N ILE A 71 -6.46 -2.03 12.20
CA ILE A 71 -5.75 -0.77 11.93
C ILE A 71 -5.88 0.10 13.18
N VAL A 72 -4.74 0.57 13.70
CA VAL A 72 -4.65 1.37 14.92
C VAL A 72 -4.29 2.82 14.58
N PHE A 73 -5.08 3.75 15.13
CA PHE A 73 -4.95 5.19 14.93
C PHE A 73 -4.84 5.94 16.26
N GLY A 74 -4.01 6.97 16.30
CA GLY A 74 -3.98 7.95 17.40
C GLY A 74 -3.27 7.49 18.68
N ALA A 75 -2.69 6.28 18.71
CA ALA A 75 -1.90 5.76 19.85
C ALA A 75 -0.38 5.83 19.62
N GLN A 76 0.07 6.12 18.41
CA GLN A 76 1.46 6.13 17.95
C GLN A 76 1.69 7.34 17.03
N PRO A 77 2.95 7.75 16.78
CA PRO A 77 3.26 8.88 15.90
C PRO A 77 2.79 8.71 14.45
N PHE A 78 2.50 7.47 14.03
CA PHE A 78 1.96 7.10 12.73
C PHE A 78 0.92 5.97 12.89
N PRO A 79 0.01 5.80 11.92
CA PRO A 79 -0.90 4.67 11.91
C PRO A 79 -0.14 3.34 11.76
N VAL A 80 -0.71 2.29 12.32
CA VAL A 80 -0.15 0.93 12.23
C VAL A 80 -1.24 -0.02 11.77
N VAL A 81 -0.91 -0.90 10.82
CA VAL A 81 -1.72 -2.06 10.45
C VAL A 81 -1.14 -3.27 11.17
N ASN A 82 -1.88 -3.83 12.12
CA ASN A 82 -1.38 -4.91 12.99
C ASN A 82 -1.50 -6.28 12.34
N GLN A 83 -0.48 -7.11 12.56
CA GLN A 83 -0.45 -8.53 12.16
C GLN A 83 -0.81 -8.74 10.68
N VAL A 84 -0.23 -7.92 9.80
CA VAL A 84 -0.44 -8.03 8.36
C VAL A 84 0.32 -9.20 7.79
N MET A 85 -0.32 -9.97 6.92
CA MET A 85 0.32 -11.02 6.13
C MET A 85 -0.26 -11.15 4.73
N LEU A 86 0.53 -11.76 3.82
CA LEU A 86 0.07 -12.07 2.47
C LEU A 86 -0.93 -13.23 2.47
N THR A 87 -2.04 -13.04 1.75
CA THR A 87 -2.89 -14.17 1.38
C THR A 87 -2.21 -15.01 0.29
N ARG A 88 -2.81 -16.16 -0.06
CA ARG A 88 -2.35 -16.95 -1.21
C ARG A 88 -2.36 -16.16 -2.51
N LYS A 89 -3.35 -15.27 -2.71
CA LYS A 89 -3.44 -14.41 -3.89
C LYS A 89 -2.31 -13.36 -3.90
N GLY A 90 -2.01 -12.75 -2.74
CA GLY A 90 -0.91 -11.81 -2.59
C GLY A 90 0.46 -12.42 -2.87
N GLN A 91 0.69 -13.66 -2.43
CA GLN A 91 1.94 -14.40 -2.68
C GLN A 91 2.23 -14.60 -4.17
N LEU A 92 1.19 -14.74 -5.00
CA LEU A 92 1.32 -14.98 -6.44
C LEU A 92 1.61 -13.69 -7.23
N LEU A 93 1.52 -12.52 -6.60
CA LEU A 93 1.74 -11.26 -7.27
C LEU A 93 3.24 -11.09 -7.58
N LYS A 94 3.54 -10.86 -8.86
CA LYS A 94 4.91 -10.60 -9.34
C LYS A 94 4.97 -9.19 -9.91
N PHE A 95 6.03 -8.47 -9.55
CA PHE A 95 6.35 -7.19 -10.15
C PHE A 95 7.55 -7.40 -11.08
N ASN A 96 7.41 -7.05 -12.35
CA ASN A 96 8.56 -6.95 -13.24
C ASN A 96 9.25 -5.62 -12.93
N ASP A 97 10.51 -5.68 -12.53
CA ASP A 97 11.39 -4.52 -12.39
C ASP A 97 12.01 -4.13 -13.74
#